data_AF-A0AAD7EJ18-F1
#
_entry.id   AF-A0AAD7EJ18-F1
#
_cell.length_a   1.000
_cell.length_b   1.000
_cell.length_c   1.000
_cell.angle_alpha   90.00
_cell.angle_beta   90.00
_cell.angle_gamma   90.00
#
_symmetry.space_group_name_H-M   'P 1'
#
loop_
_entity.id
_entity.type
_entity.pdbx_description
1 polymer ?
#
loop_
_entity_poly.entity_id
_entity_poly.type
_entity_poly.pdbx_seq_one_letter_code
_entity_poly.pdbx_strand_id
1 'polypeptide(L)'
;TSIWGHAACVAAATCQGTASVIALNRCQNPAVLPAASIPNLSSTVYASIVGSCAPSCPITQQNYVDFVYGQMTAAGVTNWPASSADVVSQWWDPIVQWTATGATIPYQNFNDWLHYSNW
;
A
#
# COMPACT_ATOMS: atom_id res chain seq x y z
N THR A 1 -5.00 -10.38 13.63
CA THR A 1 -3.80 -9.89 12.93
C THR A 1 -4.16 -8.74 12.01
N SER A 2 -3.42 -7.63 12.10
CA SER A 2 -3.55 -6.49 11.19
C SER A 2 -2.67 -6.70 9.96
N ILE A 3 -3.26 -6.69 8.76
CA ILE A 3 -2.49 -6.82 7.51
C ILE A 3 -1.79 -5.51 7.13
N TRP A 4 -2.30 -4.35 7.57
CA TRP A 4 -1.63 -3.05 7.41
C TRP A 4 -0.43 -2.87 8.35
N GLY A 5 -0.13 -3.89 9.16
CA GLY A 5 1.15 -4.04 9.85
C GLY A 5 2.25 -4.68 9.01
N HIS A 6 1.97 -5.13 7.79
CA HIS A 6 2.90 -5.87 6.95
C HIS A 6 3.12 -5.14 5.62
N ALA A 7 4.37 -4.73 5.37
CA ALA A 7 4.72 -3.96 4.17
C ALA A 7 4.35 -4.68 2.86
N ALA A 8 4.56 -5.99 2.78
CA ALA A 8 4.18 -6.80 1.62
C ALA A 8 2.66 -6.79 1.36
N CYS A 9 1.82 -6.79 2.41
CA CYS A 9 0.36 -6.69 2.25
C CYS A 9 -0.07 -5.30 1.76
N VAL A 10 0.61 -4.24 2.23
CA VAL A 10 0.34 -2.87 1.76
C VAL A 10 0.74 -2.71 0.30
N ALA A 11 1.91 -3.22 -0.11
CA ALA A 11 2.32 -3.22 -1.52
C ALA A 11 1.42 -4.10 -2.40
N ALA A 12 0.97 -5.26 -1.89
CA ALA A 12 0.03 -6.10 -2.64
C ALA A 12 -1.33 -5.42 -2.82
N ALA A 13 -1.80 -4.66 -1.82
CA ALA A 13 -3.09 -3.96 -1.91
C ALA A 13 -3.10 -2.93 -3.03
N THR A 14 -1.96 -2.29 -3.32
CA THR A 14 -1.86 -1.26 -4.35
C THR A 14 -1.92 -1.82 -5.77
N CYS A 15 -1.63 -3.11 -5.97
CA CYS A 15 -1.70 -3.76 -7.28
C CYS A 15 -2.88 -4.75 -7.44
N GLN A 16 -3.39 -5.35 -6.36
CA GLN A 16 -4.48 -6.34 -6.39
C GLN A 16 -5.83 -5.81 -5.88
N GLY A 17 -5.84 -4.61 -5.31
CA GLY A 17 -7.00 -4.05 -4.64
C GLY A 17 -7.05 -4.40 -3.14
N THR A 18 -7.49 -3.44 -2.33
CA THR A 18 -7.54 -3.54 -0.86
C THR A 18 -8.48 -4.67 -0.41
N ALA A 19 -9.67 -4.75 -1.00
CA ALA A 19 -10.69 -5.77 -0.66
C ALA A 19 -10.21 -7.18 -0.99
N SER A 20 -9.57 -7.36 -2.16
CA SER A 20 -9.00 -8.64 -2.61
C SER A 20 -7.93 -9.14 -1.65
N VAL A 21 -6.99 -8.26 -1.26
CA VAL A 21 -5.90 -8.63 -0.34
C VAL A 21 -6.43 -8.99 1.04
N ILE A 22 -7.42 -8.24 1.56
CA ILE A 22 -8.08 -8.59 2.82
C ILE A 22 -8.74 -9.97 2.71
N ALA A 23 -9.54 -10.21 1.67
CA ALA A 23 -10.27 -11.46 1.50
C ALA A 23 -9.33 -12.67 1.36
N LEU A 24 -8.30 -12.57 0.54
CA LEU A 24 -7.32 -13.64 0.32
C LEU A 24 -6.55 -13.98 1.60
N ASN A 25 -6.07 -12.97 2.34
CA ASN A 25 -5.36 -13.20 3.60
C ASN A 25 -6.27 -13.83 4.67
N ARG A 26 -7.55 -13.45 4.70
CA ARG A 26 -8.54 -14.07 5.61
C ARG A 26 -8.86 -15.51 5.24
N CYS A 27 -8.87 -15.85 3.96
CA CYS A 27 -9.06 -17.22 3.48
C CYS A 27 -7.93 -18.13 3.98
N GLN A 28 -6.69 -17.64 3.98
CA GLN A 28 -5.53 -18.39 4.43
C GLN A 28 -5.33 -18.37 5.95
N ASN A 29 -5.72 -17.28 6.61
CA ASN A 29 -5.54 -17.10 8.04
C ASN A 29 -6.79 -16.46 8.69
N PRO A 30 -7.62 -17.24 9.43
CA PRO A 30 -8.83 -16.72 10.05
C PRO A 30 -8.57 -15.69 11.16
N ALA A 31 -7.33 -15.59 11.66
CA ALA A 31 -6.96 -14.58 12.65
C ALA A 31 -6.84 -13.17 12.05
N VAL A 32 -6.79 -13.03 10.72
CA VAL A 32 -6.82 -11.71 10.07
C VAL A 32 -8.13 -11.00 10.41
N LEU A 33 -8.06 -9.71 10.75
CA LEU A 33 -9.24 -8.94 11.14
C LEU A 33 -10.15 -8.64 9.93
N PRO A 34 -11.48 -8.49 10.11
CA PRO A 34 -12.37 -8.09 9.04
C PRO A 34 -12.11 -6.62 8.67
N ALA A 35 -12.40 -6.21 7.43
CA ALA A 35 -12.06 -4.88 6.91
C ALA A 35 -12.42 -3.71 7.87
N ALA A 36 -13.63 -3.75 8.43
CA ALA A 36 -14.14 -2.75 9.38
C ALA A 36 -13.41 -2.69 10.74
N SER A 37 -12.55 -3.67 11.04
CA SER A 37 -11.84 -3.80 12.32
C SER A 37 -10.33 -3.91 12.14
N ILE A 38 -9.80 -3.80 10.92
CA ILE A 38 -8.36 -3.73 10.71
C ILE A 38 -7.89 -2.38 11.30
N PRO A 39 -6.86 -2.35 12.17
CA PRO A 39 -6.27 -1.11 12.65
C PRO A 39 -5.63 -0.31 11.51
N ASN A 40 -5.40 0.98 11.77
CA ASN A 40 -4.68 1.86 10.86
C ASN A 40 -3.31 1.30 10.45
N LEU A 41 -2.81 1.79 9.32
CA LEU A 41 -1.48 1.54 8.80
C LEU A 41 -0.42 1.72 9.88
N SER A 42 0.42 0.69 10.07
CA SER A 42 1.53 0.76 11.02
C SER A 42 2.46 1.92 10.68
N SER A 43 2.84 2.69 11.71
CA SER A 43 3.84 3.76 11.58
C SER A 43 5.18 3.23 11.07
N THR A 44 5.57 2.01 11.43
CA THR A 44 6.77 1.35 10.92
C THR A 44 6.67 1.07 9.42
N VAL A 45 5.51 0.60 8.96
CA VAL A 45 5.30 0.37 7.52
C VAL A 45 5.27 1.71 6.78
N TYR A 46 4.59 2.72 7.31
CA TYR A 46 4.62 4.05 6.69
C TYR A 46 6.04 4.64 6.62
N ALA A 47 6.82 4.49 7.70
CA ALA A 47 8.22 4.90 7.72
C ALA A 47 9.09 4.13 6.72
N SER A 48 8.74 2.88 6.39
CA SER A 48 9.42 2.15 5.32
C SER A 48 9.14 2.70 3.92
N ILE A 49 8.06 3.49 3.75
CA ILE A 49 7.72 4.15 2.48
C ILE A 49 8.42 5.50 2.39
N VAL A 50 8.24 6.36 3.39
CA VAL A 50 8.68 7.77 3.33
C VAL A 50 10.03 8.04 4.00
N GLY A 51 10.60 7.05 4.68
CA GLY A 51 11.86 7.17 5.39
C GLY A 51 11.76 7.91 6.73
N SER A 52 12.84 8.58 7.13
CA SER A 52 13.02 9.16 8.46
C SER A 52 12.13 10.37 8.78
N CYS A 53 11.44 10.93 7.80
CA CYS A 53 10.51 12.05 7.99
C CYS A 53 9.09 11.61 8.39
N ALA A 54 8.85 10.30 8.52
CA ALA A 54 7.58 9.77 8.98
C ALA A 54 7.23 10.22 10.42
N PRO A 55 5.93 10.41 10.73
CA PRO A 55 4.78 10.34 9.84
C PRO A 55 4.44 11.67 9.14
N SER A 56 5.30 12.69 9.26
CA SER A 56 4.98 14.08 8.90
C SER A 56 5.09 14.38 7.39
N CYS A 57 5.89 13.61 6.65
CA CYS A 57 6.04 13.80 5.21
C CYS A 57 5.05 12.93 4.42
N PRO A 58 4.45 13.47 3.34
CA PRO A 58 3.57 12.69 2.49
C PRO A 58 4.37 11.73 1.59
N ILE A 59 3.72 10.68 1.13
CA ILE A 59 4.26 9.75 0.13
C ILE A 59 4.40 10.50 -1.19
N THR A 60 5.61 10.50 -1.76
CA THR A 60 5.86 10.94 -3.14
C THR A 60 5.75 9.76 -4.11
N GLN A 61 5.60 10.05 -5.41
CA GLN A 61 5.61 9.00 -6.44
C GLN A 61 6.88 8.14 -6.38
N GLN A 62 8.06 8.74 -6.17
CA GLN A 62 9.30 7.98 -6.10
C GLN A 62 9.34 7.09 -4.86
N ASN A 63 8.89 7.60 -3.69
CA ASN A 63 8.79 6.77 -2.49
C ASN A 63 7.91 5.54 -2.71
N TYR A 64 6.79 5.72 -3.40
CA TYR A 64 5.87 4.64 -3.73
C TYR A 64 6.52 3.60 -4.66
N VAL A 65 7.17 4.04 -5.74
CA VAL A 65 7.84 3.14 -6.69
C VAL A 65 8.93 2.33 -6.00
N ASP A 66 9.79 3.00 -5.21
CA ASP A 66 10.87 2.35 -4.47
C ASP A 66 10.32 1.34 -3.46
N PHE A 67 9.25 1.69 -2.75
CA PHE A 67 8.58 0.80 -1.80
C PHE A 67 8.06 -0.46 -2.49
N VAL A 68 7.32 -0.33 -3.60
CA VAL A 68 6.72 -1.47 -4.31
C VAL A 68 7.80 -2.41 -4.85
N TYR A 69 8.80 -1.88 -5.55
CA TYR A 69 9.91 -2.71 -6.05
C TYR A 69 10.73 -3.34 -4.91
N GLY A 70 10.91 -2.61 -3.80
CA GLY A 70 11.55 -3.14 -2.60
C GLY A 70 10.79 -4.34 -2.02
N GLN A 71 9.46 -4.25 -1.91
CA GLN A 71 8.64 -5.36 -1.42
C GLN A 71 8.61 -6.54 -2.39
N MET A 72 8.53 -6.30 -3.69
CA MET A 72 8.61 -7.38 -4.68
C MET A 72 9.96 -8.10 -4.61
N THR A 73 11.05 -7.36 -4.44
CA THR A 73 12.40 -7.92 -4.31
C THR A 73 12.51 -8.78 -3.06
N ALA A 74 12.02 -8.27 -1.93
CA ALA A 74 12.01 -9.01 -0.66
C ALA A 74 11.13 -10.27 -0.74
N ALA A 75 10.07 -10.25 -1.53
CA ALA A 75 9.19 -11.40 -1.78
C ALA A 75 9.74 -12.39 -2.83
N GLY A 76 10.87 -12.09 -3.47
CA GLY A 76 11.45 -12.94 -4.52
C GLY A 76 10.60 -13.02 -5.79
N VAL A 77 9.76 -12.01 -6.06
CA VAL A 77 8.99 -11.91 -7.30
C VAL A 77 9.98 -11.77 -8.45
N THR A 78 9.81 -12.52 -9.54
CA THR A 78 10.72 -12.43 -10.71
C THR A 78 10.04 -11.87 -11.95
N ASN A 79 8.71 -11.76 -11.92
CA ASN A 79 7.89 -11.16 -12.96
C ASN A 79 7.32 -9.83 -12.46
N TRP A 80 8.04 -8.75 -12.74
CA TRP A 80 7.71 -7.38 -12.38
C TRP A 80 7.47 -6.55 -13.62
N PRO A 81 6.72 -5.43 -13.52
CA PRO A 81 6.60 -4.49 -14.62
C PRO A 81 7.98 -4.06 -15.12
N ALA A 82 8.17 -4.06 -16.44
CA ALA A 82 9.46 -3.69 -17.03
C ALA A 82 9.77 -2.19 -16.88
N SER A 83 8.75 -1.38 -16.60
CA SER A 83 8.86 0.07 -16.47
C SER A 83 8.23 0.57 -15.17
N SER A 84 8.92 1.51 -14.51
CA SER A 84 8.32 2.28 -13.41
C SER A 84 7.12 3.11 -13.88
N ALA A 85 7.02 3.44 -15.17
CA ALA A 85 5.84 4.13 -15.72
C ALA A 85 4.57 3.27 -15.64
N ASP A 86 4.69 1.95 -15.76
CA ASP A 86 3.55 1.04 -15.59
C ASP A 86 3.11 1.00 -14.13
N VAL A 87 4.06 0.92 -13.19
CA VAL A 87 3.79 0.99 -11.74
C VAL A 87 3.08 2.31 -11.39
N VAL A 88 3.51 3.41 -12.00
CA VAL A 88 2.91 4.72 -11.76
C VAL A 88 1.50 4.78 -12.34
N SER A 89 1.33 4.54 -13.63
CA SER A 89 0.04 4.68 -14.32
C SER A 89 -1.02 3.68 -13.85
N GLN A 90 -0.62 2.44 -13.52
CA GLN A 90 -1.56 1.40 -13.15
C GLN A 90 -1.86 1.37 -11.66
N TRP A 91 -0.93 1.79 -10.79
CA TRP A 91 -1.08 1.61 -9.35
C TRP A 91 -0.94 2.90 -8.53
N TRP A 92 -0.07 3.84 -8.90
CA TRP A 92 0.08 5.11 -8.16
C TRP A 92 -1.03 6.11 -8.50
N ASP A 93 -1.19 6.41 -9.79
CA ASP A 93 -2.14 7.43 -10.28
C ASP A 93 -3.58 7.17 -9.82
N PRO A 94 -4.07 5.91 -9.78
CA PRO A 94 -5.41 5.63 -9.27
C PRO A 94 -5.57 5.91 -7.77
N ILE A 95 -4.52 5.70 -6.97
CA ILE A 95 -4.54 6.05 -5.54
C ILE A 95 -4.56 7.57 -5.40
N VAL A 96 -3.72 8.29 -6.15
CA VAL A 96 -3.72 9.75 -6.18
C VAL A 96 -5.08 10.31 -6.59
N GLN A 97 -5.71 9.71 -7.61
CA GLN A 97 -7.03 10.11 -8.08
C GLN A 97 -8.09 9.88 -6.99
N TRP A 98 -8.05 8.74 -6.30
CA TRP A 98 -8.98 8.44 -5.22
C TRP A 98 -8.79 9.37 -4.02
N THR A 99 -7.55 9.65 -3.64
CA THR A 99 -7.26 10.50 -2.47
C THR A 99 -7.49 11.98 -2.74
N ALA A 100 -7.45 12.40 -4.01
CA ALA A 100 -7.60 13.80 -4.45
C ALA A 100 -6.62 14.77 -3.77
N THR A 101 -5.40 14.31 -3.48
CA THR A 101 -4.37 15.08 -2.75
C THR A 101 -3.33 15.76 -3.65
N GLY A 102 -3.44 15.61 -4.97
CA GLY A 102 -2.45 16.12 -5.93
C GLY A 102 -1.21 15.24 -6.02
N ALA A 103 -0.02 15.83 -6.13
CA ALA A 103 1.21 15.11 -6.45
C ALA A 103 1.75 14.17 -5.33
N THR A 104 1.22 14.26 -4.12
CA THR A 104 1.69 13.49 -2.96
C THR A 104 0.52 13.02 -2.10
N ILE A 105 0.71 11.97 -1.32
CA ILE A 105 -0.36 11.37 -0.48
C ILE A 105 0.04 11.38 1.01
N PRO A 106 -0.60 12.21 1.85
CA PRO A 106 -0.40 12.19 3.30
C PRO A 106 -0.81 10.86 3.94
N TYR A 107 -0.28 10.58 5.13
CA TYR A 107 -0.59 9.35 5.90
C TYR A 107 -2.09 9.10 6.00
N GLN A 108 -2.86 10.11 6.41
CA GLN A 108 -4.30 9.96 6.66
C GLN A 108 -5.04 9.50 5.39
N ASN A 109 -4.77 10.14 4.24
CA ASN A 109 -5.42 9.80 2.98
C ASN A 109 -5.02 8.41 2.48
N PHE A 110 -3.75 8.03 2.62
CA PHE A 110 -3.30 6.69 2.24
C PHE A 110 -3.90 5.61 3.15
N ASN A 111 -3.97 5.88 4.45
CA ASN A 111 -4.65 5.02 5.41
C ASN A 111 -6.14 4.85 5.06
N ASP A 112 -6.84 5.96 4.78
CA ASP A 112 -8.24 5.92 4.39
C ASP A 112 -8.44 5.13 3.09
N TRP A 113 -7.55 5.30 2.11
CA TRP A 113 -7.57 4.50 0.89
C TRP A 113 -7.46 3.00 1.19
N LEU A 114 -6.55 2.58 2.09
CA LEU A 114 -6.41 1.16 2.49
C LEU A 114 -7.69 0.59 3.12
N HIS A 115 -8.49 1.41 3.80
CA HIS A 115 -9.70 0.97 4.48
C HIS A 115 -10.97 1.06 3.62
N TYR A 116 -11.03 1.99 2.67
CA TYR A 116 -12.28 2.37 2.00
C TYR A 116 -12.24 2.27 0.47
N SER A 117 -11.06 2.17 -0.13
CA SER A 117 -10.98 1.83 -1.56
C SER A 117 -11.61 0.45 -1.80
N ASN A 118 -12.30 0.31 -2.91
CA ASN A 118 -12.89 -0.93 -3.40
C ASN A 118 -12.46 -1.24 -4.84
N TRP A 119 -11.40 -0.59 -5.29
CA TRP A 119 -10.82 -0.77 -6.62
C TRP A 119 -10.11 -2.11 -6.73
#